data_AF-A0A420EA72-F1
#
_entry.id   AF-A0A420EA72-F1
#
_cell.length_a   1.000
_cell.length_b   1.000
_cell.length_c   1.000
_cell.angle_alpha   90.00
_cell.angle_beta   90.00
_cell.angle_gamma   90.00
#
_symmetry.space_group_name_H-M   'P 1'
#
loop_
_entity.id
_entity.type
_entity.pdbx_description
1 polymer ?
#
loop_
_entity_poly.entity_id
_entity_poly.type
_entity_poly.pdbx_seq_one_letter_code
_entity_poly.pdbx_strand_id
1 'polypeptide(L)' 'MALTSGLPRKRVAADLGIGLSTLTRWVGLHRREDLPTSPDTDLARENEQLRRENRILKEEYPSWASAISHPFSVFS' A
#
# COMPACT_ATOMS: atom_id res chain seq x y z
N MET A 1 14.58 1.28 8.94
CA MET A 1 15.54 0.41 9.64
C MET A 1 15.30 0.47 11.14
N ALA A 2 14.50 -0.45 11.68
CA ALA A 2 14.30 -0.65 13.12
C ALA A 2 14.35 -2.14 13.50
N LEU A 3 14.91 -2.98 12.62
CA LEU A 3 15.09 -4.42 12.81
C LEU A 3 16.49 -4.79 13.33
N THR A 4 17.32 -3.81 13.70
CA THR A 4 18.76 -4.02 13.98
C THR A 4 19.34 -3.16 15.10
N SER A 5 18.54 -2.52 15.97
CA SER A 5 19.13 -1.67 17.02
C SER A 5 19.63 -2.43 18.25
N GLY A 6 19.33 -3.73 18.40
CA GLY A 6 19.77 -4.55 19.54
C GLY A 6 19.28 -4.05 20.92
N LEU A 7 18.45 -3.00 20.94
CA LEU A 7 17.96 -2.38 22.16
C LEU A 7 16.79 -3.18 22.74
N PRO A 8 16.76 -3.40 24.06
CA PRO A 8 15.63 -4.07 24.70
C PRO A 8 14.36 -3.23 24.50
N ARG A 9 13.25 -3.89 24.13
CA ARG A 9 11.95 -3.24 23.84
C ARG A 9 11.45 -2.33 24.97
N LYS A 10 11.82 -2.64 26.21
CA LYS A 10 11.54 -1.79 27.39
C LYS A 10 12.22 -0.41 27.30
N ARG A 11 13.47 -0.37 26.83
CA ARG A 11 14.22 0.88 26.64
C ARG A 11 13.63 1.67 25.48
N VAL A 12 13.31 1.01 24.37
CA VAL A 12 12.62 1.65 23.24
C VAL A 12 11.28 2.26 23.67
N ALA A 13 10.50 1.55 24.49
CA ALA A 13 9.24 2.09 25.02
C ALA A 13 9.46 3.31 25.92
N ALA A 14 10.47 3.26 26.80
CA ALA A 14 10.83 4.37 27.68
C ALA A 14 11.36 5.59 26.92
N ASP A 15 12.23 5.39 25.93
CA ASP A 15 12.77 6.45 25.06
C ASP A 15 11.67 7.15 24.26
N LEU A 16 10.62 6.40 23.88
CA LEU A 16 9.44 6.92 23.18
C LEU A 16 8.37 7.47 24.13
N GLY A 17 8.53 7.34 25.46
CA GLY A 17 7.54 7.75 26.45
C GLY A 17 6.21 6.99 26.38
N ILE A 18 6.19 5.79 25.78
CA ILE A 18 4.98 4.98 25.60
C ILE A 18 5.01 3.71 26.44
N GLY A 19 3.82 3.17 26.73
CA GLY A 19 3.70 1.86 27.38
C GLY A 19 4.24 0.73 26.50
N LEU A 20 4.84 -0.29 27.13
CA LEU A 20 5.34 -1.48 26.43
C LEU A 20 4.22 -2.25 25.68
N SER A 21 3.00 -2.21 26.19
CA SER A 21 1.80 -2.76 25.53
C SER A 21 1.48 -2.03 24.23
N THR A 22 1.57 -0.70 24.22
CA THR A 22 1.40 0.14 23.04
C THR A 22 2.47 -0.17 21.99
N LEU A 23 3.75 -0.24 22.41
CA LEU A 23 4.85 -0.61 21.52
C LEU A 23 4.67 -2.03 20.95
N THR A 24 4.23 -2.99 21.77
CA THR A 24 4.00 -4.38 21.33
C THR A 24 2.86 -4.46 20.33
N ARG A 25 1.78 -3.70 20.54
CA ARG A 25 0.68 -3.58 19.59
C ARG A 25 1.14 -3.00 18.26
N TRP A 26 1.92 -1.91 18.27
CA TRP A 26 2.43 -1.28 17.06
C TRP A 26 3.37 -2.19 16.28
N VAL A 27 4.29 -2.89 16.95
CA VAL A 27 5.14 -3.87 16.29
C VAL A 27 4.32 -5.04 15.71
N GLY A 28 3.25 -5.46 16.39
CA GLY A 28 2.35 -6.50 15.89
C GLY A 28 1.54 -6.05 14.67
N LEU A 29 1.07 -4.80 14.65
CA LEU A 29 0.37 -4.19 13.51
C LEU A 29 1.32 -4.04 12.32
N HIS A 30 2.50 -3.47 12.55
CA HIS A 30 3.51 -3.28 11.50
C HIS A 30 3.95 -4.62 10.92
N ARG A 31 4.13 -5.69 11.73
CA ARG A 31 4.45 -7.04 11.20
C ARG A 31 3.31 -7.67 10.38
N ARG A 32 2.06 -7.26 10.61
CA ARG A 32 0.90 -7.70 9.82
C ARG A 32 0.78 -6.93 8.51
N GLU A 33 1.18 -5.66 8.50
CA GLU A 33 1.30 -4.83 7.30
C GLU A 33 2.54 -5.21 6.47
N ASP A 34 3.66 -5.52 7.13
CA ASP A 34 4.91 -6.00 6.54
C ASP A 34 4.89 -7.48 6.19
N LEU A 35 3.77 -8.20 6.43
CA LEU A 35 3.67 -9.58 5.93
C LEU A 35 3.66 -9.45 4.40
N PRO A 36 4.71 -9.93 3.70
CA PRO A 36 4.77 -9.79 2.26
C PRO A 36 3.66 -10.68 1.69
N THR A 37 2.52 -10.06 1.41
CA THR A 37 1.66 -10.51 0.33
C THR A 37 2.59 -10.49 -0.87
N SER A 38 2.86 -11.66 -1.47
CA SER A 38 3.85 -11.77 -2.55
C SER A 38 3.67 -10.59 -3.53
N PRO A 39 4.75 -10.03 -4.10
CA PRO A 39 4.63 -8.88 -4.99
C PRO A 39 3.54 -9.07 -6.06
N ASP A 40 3.35 -10.30 -6.55
CA ASP A 40 2.27 -10.67 -7.47
C ASP A 40 0.86 -10.52 -6.88
N THR A 41 0.66 -10.90 -5.61
CA THR A 41 -0.63 -10.76 -4.94
C THR A 41 -0.99 -9.31 -4.59
N ASP A 42 -0.01 -8.46 -4.31
CA ASP A 42 -0.24 -7.02 -4.08
C ASP A 42 -0.55 -6.30 -5.41
N LEU A 43 0.25 -6.59 -6.45
CA LEU A 43 0.01 -6.10 -7.81
C LEU A 43 -1.34 -6.57 -8.39
N ALA A 44 -1.78 -7.79 -8.07
CA ALA A 44 -3.08 -8.30 -8.52
C ALA A 44 -4.25 -7.56 -7.84
N ARG A 45 -4.14 -7.29 -6.54
CA ARG A 45 -5.13 -6.51 -5.77
C ARG A 45 -5.18 -5.07 -6.27
N GLU A 46 -4.02 -4.46 -6.48
CA GLU A 46 -3.92 -3.10 -7.02
C GLU A 46 -4.50 -3.03 -8.44
N ASN A 47 -4.20 -3.99 -9.31
CA ASN A 47 -4.81 -4.06 -10.64
C ASN A 47 -6.33 -4.20 -10.59
N GLU A 48 -6.86 -5.00 -9.67
CA GLU A 48 -8.31 -5.14 -9.50
C GLU A 48 -8.96 -3.83 -9.05
N GLN A 49 -8.31 -3.11 -8.12
CA GLN A 49 -8.73 -1.79 -7.68
C GLN A 49 -8.69 -0.79 -8.86
N LEU A 50 -7.58 -0.74 -9.59
CA LEU A 50 -7.42 0.14 -10.75
C LEU A 50 -8.42 -0.19 -11.86
N ARG A 51 -8.78 -1.45 -12.09
CA ARG A 51 -9.84 -1.82 -13.04
C ARG A 51 -11.20 -1.28 -12.63
N ARG A 52 -11.52 -1.30 -11.32
CA ARG A 52 -12.76 -0.73 -10.80
C ARG A 52 -12.80 0.79 -10.97
N GLU A 53 -11.70 1.46 -10.66
CA GLU A 53 -11.57 2.91 -10.82
C GLU A 53 -11.59 3.32 -12.29
N ASN A 54 -10.87 2.59 -13.16
CA ASN A 54 -10.83 2.86 -14.59
C ASN A 54 -12.22 2.68 -15.23
N ARG A 55 -13.05 1.74 -14.77
CA ARG A 55 -14.44 1.60 -15.24
C ARG A 55 -15.25 2.86 -14.95
N ILE A 56 -15.17 3.41 -13.74
CA ILE A 56 -15.88 4.64 -13.35
C ILE A 56 -15.37 5.81 -14.20
N LEU A 57 -14.06 5.94 -14.34
CA LEU A 57 -13.46 6.99 -15.15
C LEU A 57 -13.84 6.93 -16.63
N LYS A 58 -14.03 5.73 -17.18
CA LYS A 58 -14.53 5.53 -18.55
C LYS A 58 -15.98 5.97 -18.73
N GLU A 59 -16.79 5.84 -17.68
CA GLU A 59 -18.19 6.31 -17.67
C GLU A 59 -18.25 7.85 -17.58
N GLU A 60 -17.35 8.48 -16.82
CA GLU A 60 -17.31 9.93 -16.66
C GLU A 60 -16.68 10.67 -17.86
N TYR A 61 -15.66 10.09 -18.49
CA TYR A 61 -14.88 10.74 -19.55
C TYR A 61 -14.67 9.83 -20.77
N PRO A 62 -15.71 9.64 -21.60
CA PRO A 62 -15.66 8.74 -22.76
C PRO A 62 -14.61 9.15 -23.81
N SER A 63 -14.27 10.44 -23.91
CA SER A 63 -13.21 10.92 -24.82
C SER A 63 -11.80 10.53 -24.36
N TRP A 64 -11.53 10.59 -23.05
CA TRP A 64 -10.24 10.19 -22.47
C TRP A 64 -10.10 8.67 -22.39
N ALA A 65 -11.19 7.95 -22.13
CA ALA A 65 -11.27 6.49 -22.16
C ALA A 65 -10.71 5.88 -23.46
N SER A 66 -11.03 6.52 -24.59
CA SER A 66 -10.56 6.10 -25.91
C SER A 66 -9.03 6.22 -26.03
N ALA A 67 -8.44 7.30 -25.49
CA ALA A 67 -7.00 7.54 -25.53
C ALA A 67 -6.20 6.58 -24.63
N ILE A 68 -6.74 6.17 -23.48
CA ILE A 68 -6.10 5.17 -22.61
C ILE A 68 -6.09 3.78 -23.26
N SER A 69 -7.16 3.42 -23.96
CA SER A 69 -7.29 2.12 -24.61
C SER A 69 -6.59 2.05 -25.97
N HIS A 70 -6.40 3.19 -26.62
CA HIS A 70 -5.75 3.32 -27.93
C HIS A 70 -4.82 4.55 -27.93
N PRO A 71 -3.63 4.47 -27.30
CA PRO A 71 -2.72 5.61 -27.16
C PRO A 71 -2.24 6.21 -28.49
N PHE A 72 -2.49 5.55 -29.62
CA PHE A 72 -2.13 6.01 -30.97
C PHE A 72 -3.32 6.51 -31.82
N SER A 73 -4.57 6.48 -31.33
CA SER A 73 -5.76 6.84 -32.14
C SER A 73 -6.12 8.33 -32.15
N VAL A 74 -5.40 9.18 -31.42
CA VAL A 74 -5.71 10.63 -31.32
C VAL A 74 -5.20 11.44 -32.53
N PHE A 75 -4.44 10.83 -33.45
CA PHE A 75 -3.77 11.52 -34.57
C PHE A 75 -4.33 11.20 -35.97
N SER A 76 -5.56 10.71 -36.12
CA SER A 76 -6.18 10.46 -37.43
C SER A 76 -7.56 11.09 -37.59
#